data_AF-A0A6P9FBY5-F1
#
_entry.id   AF-A0A6P9FBY5-F1
#
_cell.length_a   1.000
_cell.length_b   1.000
_cell.length_c   1.000
_cell.angle_alpha   90.00
_cell.angle_beta   90.00
_cell.angle_gamma   90.00
#
_symmetry.space_group_name_H-M   'P 1'
#
loop_
_entity.id
_entity.type
_entity.pdbx_description
1 polymer ?
#
loop_
_entity_poly.entity_id
_entity_poly.type
_entity_poly.pdbx_seq_one_letter_code
_entity_poly.pdbx_strand_id
1 'polypeptide(L)'
;MLHVFPGRDVPEWVNFQDKFEKRVHVLNITTLRIDNLTLEDSGRYRARESYRQGRQYDQDFRLRVYEPVPLPQIRGTVLSLTPAWCNVTVECDANGTREDLTVTWESEGLSRELEQRPAPGPAPNPWTMAVNLPPSQPSTSLTCVVSNQVDQKTATRDLGDVCGHETDSDGQALRAHEGVIQWIVVLVLVILGDLP
;
A
#
# COMPACT_ATOMS: atom_id res chain seq x y z
N MET A 1 6.30 -3.89 -35.30
CA MET A 1 5.79 -5.28 -35.52
C MET A 1 6.94 -6.24 -35.35
N LEU A 2 6.71 -7.40 -34.73
CA LEU A 2 7.69 -8.46 -34.53
C LEU A 2 7.23 -9.71 -35.30
N HIS A 3 8.10 -10.28 -36.12
CA HIS A 3 7.85 -11.52 -36.84
C HIS A 3 8.71 -12.65 -36.27
N VAL A 4 8.07 -13.79 -36.00
CA VAL A 4 8.73 -15.00 -35.53
C VAL A 4 8.47 -16.11 -36.54
N PHE A 5 9.52 -16.79 -36.97
CA PHE A 5 9.44 -17.84 -37.99
C PHE A 5 9.83 -19.20 -37.40
N PRO A 6 9.14 -20.30 -37.78
CA PRO A 6 9.57 -21.64 -37.40
C PRO A 6 11.00 -21.90 -37.90
N GLY A 7 11.87 -22.40 -37.01
CA GLY A 7 13.25 -22.78 -37.34
C GLY A 7 14.23 -21.63 -37.54
N ARG A 8 13.87 -20.39 -37.18
CA ARG A 8 14.81 -19.27 -37.07
C ARG A 8 15.00 -18.90 -35.60
N ASP A 9 16.24 -18.71 -35.19
CA ASP A 9 16.58 -18.34 -33.81
C ASP A 9 16.42 -16.84 -33.54
N VAL A 10 16.41 -16.02 -34.60
CA VAL A 10 16.36 -14.55 -34.51
C VAL A 10 15.04 -14.04 -35.10
N PRO A 11 14.23 -13.30 -34.33
CA PRO A 11 13.01 -12.70 -34.84
C PRO A 11 13.30 -11.43 -35.66
N GLU A 12 12.35 -11.03 -36.49
CA GLU A 12 12.49 -9.89 -37.40
C GLU A 12 11.60 -8.72 -36.95
N TRP A 13 12.20 -7.54 -36.77
CA TRP A 13 11.51 -6.33 -36.37
C TRP A 13 11.16 -5.46 -37.59
N VAL A 14 9.88 -5.15 -37.78
CA VAL A 14 9.36 -4.36 -38.91
C VAL A 14 8.51 -3.21 -38.36
N ASN A 15 8.80 -1.96 -38.73
CA ASN A 15 8.18 -0.77 -38.10
C ASN A 15 8.33 -0.81 -36.58
N PHE A 16 9.58 -0.65 -36.17
CA PHE A 16 10.01 -0.84 -34.81
C PHE A 16 9.95 0.47 -34.02
N GLN A 17 9.35 0.43 -32.83
CA GLN A 17 9.54 1.48 -31.83
C GLN A 17 10.63 0.96 -30.89
N ASP A 18 11.73 1.71 -30.77
CA ASP A 18 12.90 1.40 -29.93
C ASP A 18 12.56 0.95 -28.49
N LYS A 19 11.35 1.29 -28.02
CA LYS A 19 10.81 0.96 -26.70
C LYS A 19 10.77 -0.54 -26.33
N PHE A 20 10.81 -1.47 -27.30
CA PHE A 20 10.63 -2.91 -27.03
C PHE A 20 11.89 -3.78 -27.25
N GLU A 21 12.96 -3.25 -27.84
CA GLU A 21 14.04 -4.07 -28.45
C GLU A 21 14.76 -4.89 -27.39
N LYS A 22 15.05 -4.21 -26.29
CA LYS A 22 15.88 -4.70 -25.19
C LYS A 22 15.09 -5.46 -24.14
N ARG A 23 13.75 -5.47 -24.26
CA ARG A 23 12.84 -5.97 -23.22
C ARG A 23 11.98 -7.14 -23.68
N VAL A 24 11.76 -7.27 -24.99
CA VAL A 24 10.96 -8.35 -25.56
C VAL A 24 11.85 -9.54 -25.90
N HIS A 25 11.51 -10.67 -25.33
CA HIS A 25 12.19 -11.95 -25.55
C HIS A 25 11.23 -12.95 -26.16
N VAL A 26 11.64 -13.59 -27.25
CA VAL A 26 10.92 -14.70 -27.85
C VAL A 26 11.32 -15.97 -27.10
N LEU A 27 10.40 -16.55 -26.33
CA LEU A 27 10.65 -17.79 -25.60
C LEU A 27 10.42 -19.01 -26.50
N ASN A 28 9.41 -18.94 -27.37
CA ASN A 28 9.13 -19.91 -28.44
C ASN A 28 8.20 -19.25 -29.48
N ILE A 29 7.79 -19.99 -30.51
CA ILE A 29 6.96 -19.47 -31.60
C ILE A 29 5.57 -18.95 -31.16
N THR A 30 5.08 -19.38 -30.00
CA THR A 30 3.77 -19.00 -29.43
C THR A 30 3.85 -18.11 -28.19
N THR A 31 5.05 -17.84 -27.67
CA THR A 31 5.22 -17.17 -26.38
C THR A 31 6.28 -16.08 -26.44
N LEU A 32 5.87 -14.88 -26.05
CA LEU A 32 6.72 -13.71 -25.86
C LEU A 32 6.75 -13.34 -24.37
N ARG A 33 7.90 -12.84 -23.90
CA ARG A 33 8.04 -12.21 -22.60
C ARG A 33 8.45 -10.75 -22.79
N ILE A 34 7.84 -9.85 -22.01
CA ILE A 34 8.21 -8.44 -21.98
C ILE A 34 8.71 -8.14 -20.57
N ASP A 35 9.99 -7.82 -20.44
CA ASP A 35 10.64 -7.50 -19.17
C ASP A 35 10.50 -5.99 -18.88
N ASN A 36 10.66 -5.59 -17.61
CA ASN A 36 10.64 -4.18 -17.18
C ASN A 36 9.42 -3.38 -17.69
N LEU A 37 8.21 -3.89 -17.47
CA LEU A 37 6.96 -3.26 -17.87
C LEU A 37 6.79 -1.86 -17.29
N THR A 38 6.23 -0.94 -18.08
CA THR A 38 5.81 0.40 -17.64
C THR A 38 4.31 0.58 -17.85
N LEU A 39 3.72 1.61 -17.23
CA LEU A 39 2.29 1.89 -17.40
C LEU A 39 1.89 2.11 -18.88
N GLU A 40 2.79 2.70 -19.68
CA GLU A 40 2.60 2.94 -21.12
C GLU A 40 2.53 1.66 -21.96
N ASP A 41 2.94 0.52 -21.40
CA ASP A 41 2.81 -0.78 -22.06
C ASP A 41 1.40 -1.35 -21.95
N SER A 42 0.54 -0.77 -21.11
CA SER A 42 -0.87 -1.15 -21.04
C SER A 42 -1.55 -0.92 -22.39
N GLY A 43 -2.31 -1.91 -22.84
CA GLY A 43 -2.99 -1.81 -24.12
C GLY A 43 -3.34 -3.16 -24.73
N ARG A 44 -3.74 -3.12 -26.00
CA ARG A 44 -4.10 -4.31 -26.78
C ARG A 44 -2.91 -4.76 -27.62
N TYR A 45 -2.51 -6.00 -27.43
CA TYR A 45 -1.50 -6.71 -28.19
C TYR A 45 -2.20 -7.71 -29.10
N ARG A 46 -1.74 -7.82 -30.34
CA ARG A 46 -2.32 -8.75 -31.32
C ARG A 46 -1.25 -9.71 -31.81
N ALA A 47 -1.48 -11.00 -31.62
CA ALA A 47 -0.73 -12.05 -32.29
C ALA A 47 -1.44 -12.39 -33.60
N ARG A 48 -0.67 -12.49 -34.69
CA ARG A 48 -1.17 -12.88 -36.00
C ARG A 48 -0.43 -14.11 -36.47
N GLU A 49 -1.15 -15.22 -36.60
CA GLU A 49 -0.63 -16.46 -37.16
C GLU A 49 -0.89 -16.50 -38.66
N SER A 50 0.09 -16.96 -39.44
CA SER A 50 -0.02 -17.07 -40.90
C SER A 50 0.40 -18.47 -41.36
N TYR A 51 -0.46 -19.15 -42.12
CA TYR A 51 -0.27 -20.52 -42.60
C TYR A 51 0.02 -20.58 -44.11
N ARG A 52 0.59 -21.71 -44.59
CA ARG A 52 1.07 -21.92 -45.98
C ARG A 52 0.00 -21.87 -47.09
N GLN A 53 -1.23 -21.43 -46.82
CA GLN A 53 -2.31 -21.27 -47.80
C GLN A 53 -2.98 -19.89 -47.70
N GLY A 54 -2.29 -18.89 -47.13
CA GLY A 54 -2.84 -17.54 -46.94
C GLY A 54 -3.88 -17.43 -45.83
N ARG A 55 -4.14 -18.50 -45.07
CA ARG A 55 -4.99 -18.44 -43.86
C ARG A 55 -4.26 -17.64 -42.79
N GLN A 56 -4.97 -16.68 -42.20
CA GLN A 56 -4.48 -15.88 -41.08
C GLN A 56 -5.49 -15.91 -39.94
N TYR A 57 -4.96 -15.99 -38.71
CA TYR A 57 -5.75 -15.91 -37.49
C TYR A 57 -5.16 -14.84 -36.58
N ASP A 58 -6.02 -13.97 -36.07
CA ASP A 58 -5.64 -12.92 -35.14
C ASP A 58 -6.15 -13.29 -33.74
N GLN A 59 -5.26 -13.25 -32.76
CA GLN A 59 -5.59 -13.38 -31.34
C GLN A 59 -5.23 -12.08 -30.62
N ASP A 60 -6.23 -11.48 -29.97
CA ASP A 60 -6.05 -10.25 -29.19
C ASP A 60 -5.80 -10.59 -27.71
N PHE A 61 -4.82 -9.92 -27.12
CA PHE A 61 -4.47 -9.93 -25.71
C PHE A 61 -4.58 -8.50 -25.15
N ARG A 62 -5.11 -8.35 -23.94
CA ARG A 62 -5.13 -7.06 -23.24
C ARG A 62 -4.15 -7.14 -22.08
N LEU A 63 -3.15 -6.26 -22.10
CA LEU A 63 -2.21 -6.09 -20.99
C LEU A 63 -2.63 -4.85 -20.21
N ARG A 64 -2.74 -4.99 -18.88
CA ARG A 64 -2.87 -3.85 -17.97
C ARG A 64 -1.75 -3.94 -16.94
N VAL A 65 -0.95 -2.90 -16.87
CA VAL A 65 0.16 -2.76 -15.92
C VAL A 65 -0.35 -1.88 -14.79
N TYR A 66 -0.15 -2.32 -13.55
CA TYR A 66 -0.56 -1.58 -12.36
C TYR A 66 0.67 -1.01 -11.66
N GLU A 67 0.51 0.15 -11.04
CA GLU A 67 1.49 0.63 -10.07
C GLU A 67 1.51 -0.30 -8.85
N PRO A 68 2.66 -0.46 -8.17
CA PRO A 68 2.71 -1.16 -6.89
C PRO A 68 1.74 -0.53 -5.89
N VAL A 69 1.09 -1.36 -5.07
CA VAL A 69 0.16 -0.82 -4.08
C VAL A 69 0.96 0.02 -3.08
N PRO A 70 0.56 1.27 -2.78
CA PRO A 70 1.23 2.05 -1.74
C PRO A 70 1.02 1.42 -0.36
N LEU A 71 2.01 1.55 0.53
CA LEU A 71 1.85 1.07 1.90
C LEU A 71 0.80 1.94 2.61
N PRO A 72 -0.33 1.38 3.06
CA PRO A 72 -1.36 2.17 3.72
C PRO A 72 -0.98 2.52 5.16
N GLN A 73 -1.68 3.49 5.73
CA GLN A 73 -1.62 3.89 7.12
C GLN A 73 -3.04 4.17 7.62
N ILE A 74 -3.36 3.82 8.86
CA ILE A 74 -4.68 4.14 9.43
C ILE A 74 -4.56 5.39 10.29
N ARG A 75 -5.32 6.42 9.94
CA ARG A 75 -5.49 7.65 10.74
C ARG A 75 -6.84 7.60 11.44
N GLY A 76 -6.86 7.87 12.75
CA GLY A 76 -8.08 7.94 13.54
C GLY A 76 -8.35 9.37 13.98
N THR A 77 -9.60 9.81 13.84
CA THR A 77 -10.09 11.11 14.32
C THR A 77 -11.25 10.86 15.27
N VAL A 78 -11.10 11.23 16.53
CA VAL A 78 -12.18 11.17 17.52
C VAL A 78 -13.16 12.31 17.24
N LEU A 79 -14.41 11.96 16.93
CA LEU A 79 -15.49 12.92 16.71
C LEU A 79 -16.15 13.32 18.02
N SER A 80 -16.34 12.37 18.93
CA SER A 80 -16.87 12.64 20.26
C SER A 80 -16.53 11.49 21.22
N LEU A 81 -16.25 11.86 22.46
CA LEU A 81 -15.86 10.96 23.54
C LEU A 81 -16.80 11.18 24.72
N THR A 82 -17.41 10.10 25.21
CA THR A 82 -18.24 10.09 26.40
C THR A 82 -17.86 8.91 27.30
N PRO A 83 -18.29 8.87 28.56
CA PRO A 83 -18.03 7.73 29.44
C PRO A 83 -18.59 6.39 28.94
N ALA A 84 -19.52 6.41 27.97
CA ALA A 84 -20.19 5.21 27.46
C ALA A 84 -19.79 4.85 26.02
N TRP A 85 -19.25 5.78 25.24
CA TRP A 85 -18.91 5.57 23.84
C TRP A 85 -17.84 6.53 23.33
N CYS A 86 -17.02 6.04 22.40
CA CYS A 86 -16.05 6.79 21.63
C CYS A 86 -16.44 6.70 20.16
N ASN A 87 -16.82 7.81 19.54
CA ASN A 87 -17.14 7.88 18.11
C ASN A 87 -15.90 8.33 17.35
N VAL A 88 -15.42 7.48 16.45
CA VAL A 88 -14.20 7.68 15.69
C VAL A 88 -14.51 7.55 14.22
N THR A 89 -13.96 8.47 13.42
CA THR A 89 -13.77 8.21 11.99
C THR A 89 -12.35 7.76 11.76
N VAL A 90 -12.18 6.58 11.18
CA VAL A 90 -10.89 6.12 10.69
C VAL A 90 -10.78 6.33 9.18
N GLU A 91 -9.59 6.69 8.72
CA GLU A 91 -9.23 6.79 7.32
C GLU A 91 -8.06 5.85 7.04
N CYS A 92 -8.19 5.02 6.02
CA CYS A 92 -7.05 4.33 5.42
C CYS A 92 -6.42 5.34 4.47
N ASP A 93 -5.28 5.89 4.86
CA ASP A 93 -4.50 6.79 4.03
C ASP A 93 -3.46 5.99 3.24
N ALA A 94 -3.24 6.39 1.99
CA ALA A 94 -2.24 5.77 1.14
C ALA A 94 -1.65 6.84 0.23
N ASN A 95 -0.34 7.02 0.32
CA ASN A 95 0.37 8.00 -0.50
C ASN A 95 0.38 7.54 -1.96
N GLY A 96 -0.12 8.37 -2.88
CA GLY A 96 -0.10 8.10 -4.31
C GLY A 96 -1.49 8.09 -4.94
N THR A 97 -1.58 7.56 -6.15
CA THR A 97 -2.82 7.50 -6.92
C THR A 97 -3.76 6.45 -6.32
N ARG A 98 -5.03 6.82 -6.12
CA ARG A 98 -6.08 5.89 -5.67
C ARG A 98 -6.78 5.15 -6.82
N GLU A 99 -6.35 5.40 -8.06
CA GLU A 99 -6.89 4.77 -9.26
C GLU A 99 -6.62 3.26 -9.26
N ASP A 100 -7.59 2.47 -9.69
CA ASP A 100 -7.54 1.01 -9.72
C ASP A 100 -7.32 0.30 -8.36
N LEU A 101 -7.32 1.06 -7.25
CA LEU A 101 -7.21 0.51 -5.91
C LEU A 101 -8.59 0.18 -5.33
N THR A 102 -8.67 -0.97 -4.67
CA THR A 102 -9.81 -1.39 -3.85
C THR A 102 -9.40 -1.37 -2.40
N VAL A 103 -10.27 -0.82 -1.55
CA VAL A 103 -10.09 -0.81 -0.09
C VAL A 103 -11.14 -1.69 0.56
N THR A 104 -10.69 -2.57 1.44
CA THR A 104 -11.55 -3.36 2.30
C THR A 104 -11.10 -3.21 3.75
N TRP A 105 -12.05 -3.35 4.67
CA TRP A 105 -11.82 -3.20 6.10
C TRP A 105 -12.13 -4.52 6.79
N GLU A 106 -11.22 -4.94 7.64
CA GLU A 106 -11.31 -6.13 8.46
C GLU A 106 -11.18 -5.71 9.91
N SER A 107 -11.95 -6.33 10.79
CA SER A 107 -11.97 -5.98 12.20
C SER A 107 -11.86 -7.22 13.07
N GLU A 108 -10.99 -7.17 14.07
CA GLU A 108 -10.86 -8.19 15.10
C GLU A 108 -11.40 -7.64 16.42
N GLY A 109 -12.21 -8.43 17.14
CA GLY A 109 -12.84 -8.01 18.40
C GLY A 109 -14.09 -7.13 18.25
N LEU A 110 -14.29 -6.49 17.09
CA LEU A 110 -15.53 -5.77 16.73
C LEU A 110 -16.61 -6.74 16.25
N SER A 111 -17.78 -6.71 16.89
CA SER A 111 -18.93 -7.48 16.41
C SER A 111 -19.43 -6.90 15.09
N ARG A 112 -19.64 -7.74 14.07
CA ARG A 112 -20.02 -7.34 12.69
C ARG A 112 -21.29 -6.47 12.61
N GLU A 113 -22.12 -6.49 13.66
CA GLU A 113 -23.39 -5.76 13.79
C GLU A 113 -23.30 -4.44 14.58
N LEU A 114 -22.20 -4.20 15.32
CA LEU A 114 -22.01 -2.95 16.05
C LEU A 114 -21.01 -2.05 15.28
N GLU A 115 -21.60 -1.16 14.49
CA GLU A 115 -21.05 0.19 14.21
C GLU A 115 -20.02 0.34 13.09
N GLN A 116 -19.90 -0.60 12.15
CA GLN A 116 -19.27 -0.29 10.85
C GLN A 116 -20.28 0.41 9.94
N ARG A 117 -20.25 1.74 9.90
CA ARG A 117 -21.02 2.50 8.90
C ARG A 117 -20.05 3.16 7.92
N PRO A 118 -20.36 3.18 6.61
CA PRO A 118 -19.69 4.10 5.71
C PRO A 118 -19.73 5.51 6.32
N ALA A 119 -18.63 6.24 6.25
CA ALA A 119 -18.58 7.59 6.78
C ALA A 119 -19.73 8.44 6.21
N PRO A 120 -20.40 9.28 7.02
CA PRO A 120 -21.46 10.16 6.53
C PRO A 120 -20.94 11.05 5.40
N GLY A 121 -21.63 11.06 4.25
CA GLY A 121 -21.22 11.85 3.09
C GLY A 121 -22.16 11.69 1.89
N PRO A 122 -22.01 12.53 0.85
CA PRO A 122 -22.86 12.51 -0.35
C PRO A 122 -22.69 11.23 -1.19
N ALA A 123 -21.62 10.46 -0.99
CA ALA A 123 -21.39 9.16 -1.59
C ALA A 123 -20.60 8.25 -0.59
N PRO A 124 -20.79 6.92 -0.63
CA PRO A 124 -19.98 5.99 0.16
C PRO A 124 -18.49 6.14 -0.18
N ASN A 125 -17.67 6.53 0.80
CA ASN A 125 -16.22 6.58 0.66
C ASN A 125 -15.59 5.32 1.27
N PRO A 126 -15.07 4.37 0.46
CA PRO A 126 -14.49 3.13 0.98
C PRO A 126 -13.18 3.35 1.76
N TRP A 127 -12.55 4.52 1.61
CA TRP A 127 -11.31 4.87 2.31
C TRP A 127 -11.54 5.31 3.76
N THR A 128 -12.78 5.55 4.16
CA THR A 128 -13.14 6.02 5.50
C THR A 128 -14.24 5.17 6.10
N MET A 129 -14.10 4.84 7.38
CA MET A 129 -15.09 4.09 8.15
C MET A 129 -15.40 4.81 9.44
N ALA A 130 -16.69 4.98 9.75
CA ALA A 130 -17.12 5.42 11.06
C ALA A 130 -17.28 4.20 11.96
N VAL A 131 -16.74 4.29 13.17
CA VAL A 131 -16.77 3.25 14.20
C VAL A 131 -17.17 3.94 15.50
N ASN A 132 -18.17 3.41 16.21
CA ASN A 132 -18.27 3.71 17.63
C ASN A 132 -17.77 2.51 18.44
N LEU A 133 -17.11 2.82 19.54
CA LEU A 133 -16.47 1.85 20.39
C LEU A 133 -16.95 2.07 21.81
N PRO A 134 -17.41 1.02 22.51
CA PRO A 134 -17.58 1.10 23.95
C PRO A 134 -16.19 1.26 24.59
N PRO A 135 -16.02 2.14 25.59
CA PRO A 135 -14.73 2.41 26.23
C PRO A 135 -14.16 1.20 27.00
N SER A 136 -14.96 0.15 27.20
CA SER A 136 -14.58 -1.09 27.88
C SER A 136 -14.10 -2.21 26.94
N GLN A 137 -13.93 -1.96 25.63
CA GLN A 137 -13.36 -2.92 24.69
C GLN A 137 -11.92 -2.55 24.28
N PRO A 138 -10.91 -3.00 25.05
CA PRO A 138 -9.51 -2.65 24.84
C PRO A 138 -8.81 -3.43 23.73
N SER A 139 -9.41 -4.49 23.18
CA SER A 139 -8.77 -5.41 22.23
C SER A 139 -9.44 -5.37 20.86
N THR A 140 -9.62 -4.18 20.32
CA THR A 140 -10.27 -3.98 19.03
C THR A 140 -9.27 -3.41 18.04
N SER A 141 -8.84 -4.25 17.10
CA SER A 141 -7.98 -3.80 16.01
C SER A 141 -8.74 -3.72 14.70
N LEU A 142 -8.42 -2.70 13.93
CA LEU A 142 -8.95 -2.50 12.59
C LEU A 142 -7.82 -2.60 11.59
N THR A 143 -8.05 -3.37 10.54
CA THR A 143 -7.12 -3.58 9.43
C THR A 143 -7.74 -3.01 8.17
N CYS A 144 -7.02 -2.11 7.49
CA CYS A 144 -7.35 -1.72 6.13
C CYS A 144 -6.48 -2.48 5.16
N VAL A 145 -7.13 -3.01 4.13
CA VAL A 145 -6.52 -3.79 3.07
C VAL A 145 -6.69 -3.02 1.78
N VAL A 146 -5.57 -2.54 1.23
CA VAL A 146 -5.52 -1.85 -0.07
C VAL A 146 -4.96 -2.82 -1.10
N SER A 147 -5.63 -2.95 -2.23
CA SER A 147 -5.26 -3.94 -3.25
C SER A 147 -5.52 -3.44 -4.67
N ASN A 148 -4.79 -4.01 -5.63
CA ASN A 148 -5.15 -4.00 -7.05
C ASN A 148 -5.17 -5.45 -7.55
N GLN A 149 -5.22 -5.68 -8.87
CA GLN A 149 -5.31 -7.03 -9.42
C GLN A 149 -4.04 -7.90 -9.24
N VAL A 150 -2.92 -7.30 -8.83
CA VAL A 150 -1.60 -7.97 -8.81
C VAL A 150 -0.85 -7.87 -7.48
N ASP A 151 -1.21 -6.93 -6.61
CA ASP A 151 -0.54 -6.65 -5.33
C ASP A 151 -1.56 -6.22 -4.26
N GLN A 152 -1.19 -6.43 -2.99
CA GLN A 152 -2.01 -6.12 -1.82
C GLN A 152 -1.13 -5.75 -0.63
N LYS A 153 -1.51 -4.68 0.07
CA LYS A 153 -0.86 -4.24 1.32
C LYS A 153 -1.89 -3.91 2.37
N THR A 154 -1.47 -4.05 3.62
CA THR A 154 -2.36 -3.86 4.77
C THR A 154 -1.72 -2.94 5.80
N ALA A 155 -2.58 -2.30 6.59
CA ALA A 155 -2.21 -1.61 7.80
C ALA A 155 -3.20 -1.99 8.89
N THR A 156 -2.69 -2.27 10.09
CA THR A 156 -3.52 -2.58 11.25
C THR A 156 -3.28 -1.54 12.31
N ARG A 157 -4.34 -1.10 12.98
CA ARG A 157 -4.28 -0.17 14.10
C ARG A 157 -5.20 -0.62 15.22
N ASP A 158 -4.65 -0.63 16.43
CA ASP A 158 -5.44 -0.79 17.64
C ASP A 158 -6.25 0.49 17.89
N LEU A 159 -7.56 0.32 18.10
CA LEU A 159 -8.46 1.44 18.37
C LEU A 159 -8.48 1.85 19.84
N GLY A 160 -7.97 1.00 20.76
CA GLY A 160 -7.77 1.35 22.17
C GLY A 160 -6.86 2.58 22.32
N ASP A 161 -5.83 2.70 21.49
CA ASP A 161 -4.91 3.85 21.46
C ASP A 161 -5.57 5.15 20.98
N VAL A 162 -6.65 5.05 20.21
CA VAL A 162 -7.36 6.22 19.65
C VAL A 162 -8.34 6.80 20.67
N CYS A 163 -8.98 5.93 21.45
CA CYS A 163 -9.98 6.29 22.46
C CYS A 163 -9.38 6.39 23.87
N GLY A 164 -8.08 6.63 23.98
CA GLY A 164 -7.35 6.66 25.25
C GLY A 164 -8.04 7.54 26.30
N HIS A 165 -8.25 6.95 27.48
CA HIS A 165 -8.62 7.71 28.67
C HIS A 165 -7.39 8.52 29.10
N GLU A 166 -7.51 9.83 29.26
CA GLU A 166 -6.64 10.51 30.21
C GLU A 166 -6.94 9.85 31.56
N THR A 167 -6.06 8.95 31.99
CA THR A 167 -5.98 8.64 33.41
C THR A 167 -5.41 9.89 34.06
N ASP A 168 -6.32 10.76 34.47
CA ASP A 168 -6.01 11.87 35.37
C ASP A 168 -5.34 11.25 36.60
N SER A 169 -4.01 11.29 36.58
CA SER A 169 -3.17 10.72 37.62
C SER A 169 -3.06 11.77 38.70
N ASP A 170 -4.19 12.11 39.32
CA ASP A 170 -4.16 12.87 40.56
C ASP A 170 -3.63 11.95 41.67
N GLY A 171 -2.53 12.36 42.29
CA GLY A 171 -1.96 11.64 43.43
C GLY A 171 -0.49 11.23 43.35
N GLN A 172 0.41 12.06 42.80
CA GLN A 172 1.79 12.06 43.30
C GLN A 172 2.04 13.29 44.16
N ALA A 173 1.83 13.06 45.46
CA ALA A 173 2.29 13.89 46.54
C ALA A 173 3.70 14.44 46.27
N LEU A 174 3.82 15.75 46.40
CA LEU A 174 5.05 16.49 46.56
C LEU A 174 5.94 15.79 47.60
N ARG A 175 6.88 14.96 47.16
CA ARG A 175 8.03 14.56 47.95
C ARG A 175 9.23 15.30 47.40
N ALA A 176 9.50 16.44 48.02
CA ALA A 176 10.83 17.03 48.02
C ALA A 176 11.81 15.96 48.53
N HIS A 177 12.70 15.50 47.65
CA HIS A 177 13.93 14.85 48.04
C HIS A 177 15.07 15.80 47.71
N GLU A 178 15.60 16.40 48.77
CA GLU A 178 16.91 17.03 48.81
C GLU A 178 17.99 16.00 48.41
N GLY A 179 19.02 16.46 47.69
CA GLY A 179 20.38 15.95 47.90
C GLY A 179 21.07 15.18 46.76
N VAL A 180 21.81 15.94 45.94
CA VAL A 180 23.19 15.72 45.40
C VAL A 180 23.51 14.45 44.55
N ILE A 181 24.29 14.68 43.46
CA ILE A 181 25.35 13.85 42.80
C ILE A 181 25.04 13.61 41.29
N GLN A 182 25.91 13.79 40.28
CA GLN A 182 27.34 14.15 40.15
C GLN A 182 27.60 14.87 38.81
N TRP A 183 28.65 15.68 38.78
CA TRP A 183 29.30 16.25 37.60
C TRP A 183 29.55 15.24 36.48
N ILE A 184 29.03 15.49 35.26
CA ILE A 184 29.52 14.83 34.05
C ILE A 184 30.71 15.64 33.53
N VAL A 185 31.90 15.08 33.75
CA VAL A 185 33.16 15.51 33.12
C VAL A 185 33.14 15.03 31.67
N VAL A 186 33.14 15.96 30.71
CA VAL A 186 33.34 15.62 29.29
C VAL A 186 34.84 15.69 28.99
N LEU A 187 35.48 14.52 28.92
CA LEU A 187 36.83 14.33 28.39
C LEU A 187 36.76 14.38 26.86
N VAL A 188 37.11 15.52 26.26
CA VAL A 188 37.37 15.60 24.81
C VAL A 188 38.87 15.41 24.58
N LEU A 189 39.25 14.20 24.15
CA LEU A 189 40.57 13.90 23.61
C LEU A 189 40.66 14.50 22.19
N VAL A 190 41.29 15.67 22.06
CA VAL A 190 41.75 16.17 20.75
C VAL A 190 43.19 15.73 20.58
N ILE A 191 43.39 14.71 19.75
CA ILE A 191 44.70 14.30 19.27
C ILE A 191 44.92 15.09 17.97
N LEU A 192 45.76 16.13 18.01
CA LEU A 192 46.29 16.76 16.81
C LEU A 192 47.79 16.51 16.76
N GLY A 193 48.21 15.81 15.70
CA GLY A 193 49.55 15.29 15.49
C GLY A 193 50.61 16.36 15.28
N ASP A 194 51.84 15.91 15.55
CA ASP A 194 53.12 16.61 15.42
C ASP A 194 53.39 17.17 14.02
N LEU A 195 54.04 18.34 14.03
CA LEU A 195 54.88 18.85 12.96
C LEU A 195 56.31 18.96 13.51
N PRO A 196 57.34 18.45 12.82
CA PRO A 196 58.64 19.09 12.82
C PRO A 196 58.72 20.23 11.80
#